data_AF-A0A3N5PHV0-F1
#
_entry.id   AF-A0A3N5PHV0-F1
#
_cell.length_a   1.000
_cell.length_b   1.000
_cell.length_c   1.000
_cell.angle_alpha   90.00
_cell.angle_beta   90.00
_cell.angle_gamma   90.00
#
_symmetry.space_group_name_H-M   'P 1'
#
loop_
_entity.id
_entity.type
_entity.pdbx_description
1 polymer ?
#
loop_
_entity_poly.entity_id
_entity_poly.type
_entity_poly.pdbx_seq_one_letter_code
_entity_poly.pdbx_strand_id
1 'polypeptide(L)'
;MSHELHNPVPIKHKYFTPGVFVLVILALNGIVFLMGRFFFGLGAVTNLNNQYPWGLWIGVDVAAGVALAAGGFTTAALGHIMHKDEYHAIIRPALLTAMLGYTFVAIGVFVDIG
;
A
#
# COMPACT_ATOMS: atom_id res chain seq x y z
N MET A 1 38.71 -18.99 13.51
CA MET A 1 38.09 -18.08 12.52
C MET A 1 37.75 -18.91 11.29
N SER A 2 36.61 -19.61 11.32
CA SER A 2 36.13 -20.43 10.21
C SER A 2 34.98 -19.69 9.53
N HIS A 3 35.31 -18.97 8.46
CA HIS A 3 34.32 -18.48 7.50
C HIS A 3 33.78 -19.70 6.73
N GLU A 4 32.75 -20.34 7.27
CA GLU A 4 31.92 -21.27 6.52
C GLU A 4 31.18 -20.45 5.45
N LEU A 5 31.74 -20.43 4.24
CA LEU A 5 31.11 -19.89 3.05
C LEU A 5 29.82 -20.67 2.82
N HIS A 6 28.69 -20.09 3.18
CA HIS A 6 27.36 -20.60 2.90
C HIS A 6 27.21 -20.69 1.38
N ASN A 7 27.50 -21.86 0.82
CA ASN A 7 27.44 -22.10 -0.61
C ASN A 7 25.97 -21.98 -1.05
N PRO A 8 25.58 -20.96 -1.83
CA PRO A 8 24.18 -20.75 -2.17
C PRO A 8 23.73 -21.90 -3.07
N VAL A 9 22.90 -22.79 -2.53
CA VAL A 9 22.33 -23.90 -3.28
C VAL A 9 21.27 -23.33 -4.24
N PRO A 10 21.37 -23.56 -5.56
CA PRO A 10 20.40 -23.05 -6.50
C PRO A 10 19.01 -23.66 -6.23
N ILE A 11 18.02 -22.80 -6.01
CA ILE A 11 16.64 -23.19 -5.76
C ILE A 11 16.11 -23.87 -7.04
N LYS A 12 15.89 -25.19 -6.97
CA LYS A 12 15.44 -26.02 -8.10
C LYS A 12 13.95 -25.85 -8.47
N HIS A 13 13.21 -25.03 -7.73
CA HIS A 13 11.78 -24.84 -7.96
C HIS A 13 11.53 -23.83 -9.08
N LYS A 14 10.59 -24.16 -9.97
CA LYS A 14 10.18 -23.29 -11.08
C LYS A 14 9.47 -22.06 -10.51
N TYR A 15 9.96 -20.85 -10.81
CA TYR A 15 9.36 -19.58 -10.37
C TYR A 15 7.88 -19.46 -10.75
N PHE A 16 7.49 -20.02 -11.89
CA PHE A 16 6.11 -20.09 -12.34
C PHE A 16 5.39 -21.28 -11.73
N THR A 17 4.92 -21.09 -10.49
CA THR A 17 3.99 -22.01 -9.84
C THR A 17 2.54 -21.62 -10.18
N PRO A 18 1.56 -22.52 -10.01
CA PRO A 18 0.14 -22.19 -10.20
C PRO A 18 -0.28 -20.96 -9.38
N GLY A 19 0.25 -20.78 -8.18
CA GLY A 19 0.00 -19.60 -7.34
C GLY A 19 0.54 -18.30 -7.95
N VAL A 20 1.76 -18.33 -8.51
CA VAL A 20 2.32 -17.16 -9.21
C VAL A 20 1.49 -16.80 -10.44
N PHE A 21 0.97 -17.78 -11.18
CA PHE A 21 0.06 -17.50 -12.29
C PHE A 21 -1.22 -16.79 -11.86
N VAL A 22 -1.84 -17.22 -10.74
CA VAL A 22 -3.02 -16.54 -10.19
C VAL A 22 -2.70 -15.09 -9.82
N LEU A 23 -1.57 -14.85 -9.14
CA LEU A 23 -1.15 -13.50 -8.78
C LEU A 23 -0.86 -12.63 -10.00
N VAL A 24 -0.23 -13.18 -11.04
CA VAL A 24 0.05 -12.47 -12.30
C VAL A 24 -1.25 -12.11 -13.01
N ILE A 25 -2.23 -13.01 -13.09
CA ILE A 25 -3.52 -12.71 -13.70
C ILE A 25 -4.23 -11.59 -12.93
N LEU A 26 -4.22 -11.64 -11.60
CA LEU A 26 -4.83 -10.61 -10.76
C LEU A 26 -4.13 -9.25 -10.95
N ALA A 27 -2.79 -9.24 -10.97
CA ALA A 27 -2.01 -8.03 -11.21
C ALA A 27 -2.28 -7.44 -12.62
N LEU A 28 -2.34 -8.28 -13.65
CA LEU A 28 -2.66 -7.85 -15.01
C LEU A 28 -4.06 -7.25 -15.11
N ASN A 29 -5.05 -7.84 -14.46
CA ASN A 29 -6.39 -7.25 -14.39
C ASN A 29 -6.34 -5.86 -13.75
N GLY A 30 -5.64 -5.71 -12.62
CA GLY A 30 -5.44 -4.41 -11.97
C GLY A 30 -4.81 -3.37 -12.90
N ILE A 31 -3.79 -3.74 -13.67
CA ILE A 31 -3.14 -2.85 -14.64
C ILE A 31 -4.09 -2.47 -15.78
N VAL A 32 -4.91 -3.40 -16.28
CA VAL A 32 -5.90 -3.11 -17.33
C VAL A 32 -6.94 -2.10 -16.86
N PHE A 33 -7.46 -2.23 -15.63
CA PHE A 33 -8.39 -1.24 -15.07
C PHE A 33 -7.71 0.11 -14.80
N LEU A 34 -6.45 0.11 -14.37
CA LEU A 34 -5.65 1.33 -14.20
C LEU A 34 -5.46 2.06 -15.53
N MET A 35 -5.08 1.35 -16.59
CA MET A 35 -4.97 1.92 -17.94
C MET A 35 -6.33 2.40 -18.46
N GLY A 36 -7.39 1.61 -18.26
CA GLY A 36 -8.75 2.01 -18.60
C GLY A 36 -9.16 3.33 -17.97
N ARG A 37 -8.71 3.60 -16.73
CA ARG A 37 -8.94 4.86 -16.02
C ARG A 37 -8.23 6.04 -16.69
N PHE A 38 -6.93 5.90 -16.99
CA PHE A 38 -6.14 6.95 -17.64
C PHE A 38 -6.58 7.25 -19.09
N PHE A 39 -7.11 6.26 -19.82
CA PHE A 39 -7.48 6.43 -21.24
C PHE A 39 -8.96 6.76 -21.46
N PHE A 40 -9.89 6.16 -20.71
CA PHE A 40 -11.34 6.31 -20.93
C PHE A 40 -12.02 7.17 -19.86
N GLY A 41 -11.27 7.65 -18.86
CA GLY A 41 -11.76 8.53 -17.80
C GLY A 41 -12.61 7.82 -16.74
N LEU A 42 -12.85 8.54 -15.64
CA LEU A 42 -13.58 8.10 -14.43
C LEU A 42 -15.01 7.57 -14.69
N GLY A 43 -15.63 7.97 -15.81
CA GLY A 43 -16.98 7.54 -16.18
C GLY A 43 -17.07 6.10 -16.70
N ALA A 44 -16.03 5.61 -17.38
CA ALA A 44 -16.07 4.31 -18.06
C ALA A 44 -15.76 3.12 -17.14
N VAL A 45 -15.00 3.35 -16.06
CA VAL A 45 -14.46 2.28 -15.20
C VAL A 45 -15.20 2.16 -13.86
N THR A 46 -15.78 3.25 -13.36
CA THR A 46 -16.20 3.33 -11.95
C THR A 46 -17.67 3.65 -11.72
N ASN A 47 -18.49 3.76 -12.78
CA ASN A 47 -19.91 4.17 -12.69
C ASN A 47 -20.11 5.40 -11.77
N LEU A 48 -19.13 6.32 -11.77
CA LEU A 48 -19.18 7.55 -11.02
C LEU A 48 -20.17 8.49 -11.72
N ASN A 49 -21.26 8.82 -11.04
CA ASN A 49 -22.19 9.86 -11.47
C ASN A 49 -21.89 11.17 -10.72
N ASN A 50 -22.46 12.28 -11.18
CA ASN A 50 -22.27 13.59 -10.54
C ASN A 50 -22.82 13.68 -9.09
N GLN A 51 -23.50 12.65 -8.60
CA GLN A 51 -23.99 12.53 -7.22
C GLN A 51 -23.00 11.82 -6.28
N TYR A 52 -22.11 10.97 -6.81
CA TYR A 52 -21.08 10.27 -6.03
C TYR A 52 -19.71 10.44 -6.69
N PRO A 53 -19.17 11.68 -6.78
CA PRO A 53 -17.94 11.97 -7.51
C PRO A 53 -16.70 11.27 -6.94
N TRP A 54 -16.73 10.85 -5.67
CA TRP A 54 -15.62 10.20 -4.98
C TRP A 54 -15.75 8.66 -4.94
N GLY A 55 -16.97 8.14 -5.16
CA GLY A 55 -17.26 6.71 -5.19
C GLY A 55 -16.84 5.91 -3.95
N LEU A 56 -16.84 4.58 -4.08
CA LEU A 56 -16.31 3.67 -3.06
C LEU A 56 -14.78 3.73 -2.97
N TRP A 57 -14.13 4.14 -4.06
CA TRP A 57 -12.67 4.03 -4.23
C TRP A 57 -11.90 5.06 -3.39
N ILE A 58 -12.20 6.36 -3.52
CA ILE A 58 -11.60 7.39 -2.64
C ILE A 58 -11.96 7.13 -1.18
N GLY A 59 -13.20 6.67 -0.92
CA GLY A 59 -13.65 6.35 0.43
C GLY A 59 -12.79 5.28 1.10
N VAL A 60 -12.48 4.20 0.40
CA VAL A 60 -11.63 3.12 0.91
C VAL A 60 -10.17 3.54 0.97
N ASP A 61 -9.64 4.18 -0.08
CA ASP A 61 -8.22 4.57 -0.16
C ASP A 61 -7.87 5.61 0.90
N VAL A 62 -8.71 6.64 1.06
CA VAL A 62 -8.53 7.67 2.09
C VAL A 62 -8.81 7.10 3.47
N ALA A 63 -9.91 6.36 3.68
CA ALA A 63 -10.19 5.83 5.02
C ALA A 63 -9.12 4.85 5.48
N ALA A 64 -8.67 3.91 4.65
CA ALA A 64 -7.67 2.93 5.03
C ALA A 64 -6.27 3.55 5.14
N GLY A 65 -5.84 4.30 4.13
CA GLY A 65 -4.50 4.88 4.08
C GLY A 65 -4.29 6.01 5.10
N VAL A 66 -5.26 6.93 5.21
CA VAL A 66 -5.17 8.05 6.16
C VAL A 66 -5.40 7.58 7.59
N ALA A 67 -6.32 6.65 7.87
CA ALA A 67 -6.50 6.16 9.23
C ALA A 67 -5.25 5.41 9.72
N LEU A 68 -4.63 4.61 8.86
CA LEU A 68 -3.38 3.92 9.18
C LEU A 68 -2.22 4.90 9.39
N ALA A 69 -2.13 5.95 8.58
CA ALA A 69 -1.14 7.01 8.77
C ALA A 69 -1.37 7.80 10.08
N ALA A 70 -2.61 8.21 10.34
CA ALA A 70 -3.01 8.92 11.55
C ALA A 70 -2.75 8.10 12.82
N GLY A 71 -3.00 6.79 12.78
CA GLY A 71 -2.65 5.87 13.87
C GLY A 71 -1.15 5.88 14.16
N GLY A 72 -0.32 5.73 13.14
CA GLY A 72 1.15 5.72 13.30
C GLY A 72 1.71 7.05 13.83
N PHE A 73 1.22 8.19 13.34
CA PHE A 73 1.61 9.52 13.85
C PHE A 73 1.12 9.77 15.29
N THR A 74 -0.07 9.27 15.66
CA THR A 74 -0.59 9.40 17.02
C THR A 74 0.26 8.60 18.01
N THR A 75 0.65 7.37 17.66
CA THR A 75 1.57 6.56 18.49
C THR A 75 2.95 7.20 18.59
N ALA A 76 3.45 7.80 17.51
CA ALA A 76 4.70 8.56 17.53
C ALA A 76 4.61 9.79 18.44
N ALA A 77 3.51 10.55 18.39
CA ALA A 77 3.27 11.70 19.25
C ALA A 77 3.18 11.30 20.73
N LEU A 78 2.48 10.22 21.06
CA LEU A 78 2.42 9.67 22.42
C LEU A 78 3.81 9.28 22.95
N GLY A 79 4.64 8.68 22.10
CA GLY A 79 5.99 8.26 22.49
C GLY A 79 7.00 9.41 22.62
N HIS A 80 7.04 10.33 21.65
CA HIS A 80 8.05 11.41 21.60
C HIS A 80 7.63 12.71 22.29
N ILE A 81 6.34 13.10 22.22
CA ILE A 81 5.88 14.38 22.78
C ILE A 81 5.43 14.19 24.24
N MET A 82 4.67 13.14 24.51
CA MET A 82 4.16 12.85 25.86
C MET A 82 5.15 12.06 26.74
N HIS A 83 6.38 11.84 26.27
CA HIS A 83 7.48 11.18 27.00
C HIS A 83 7.06 9.85 27.66
N LYS A 84 6.26 9.03 26.96
CA LYS A 84 5.94 7.68 27.41
C LYS A 84 6.97 6.69 26.87
N ASP A 85 8.01 6.46 27.67
CA ASP A 85 9.12 5.57 27.35
C ASP A 85 8.70 4.09 27.18
N GLU A 86 7.54 3.70 27.71
CA GLU A 86 6.96 2.35 27.54
C GLU A 86 6.70 1.97 26.07
N TYR A 87 6.56 2.94 25.16
CA TYR A 87 6.26 2.69 23.76
C TYR A 87 7.49 2.70 22.84
N HIS A 88 8.71 2.81 23.37
CA HIS A 88 9.94 2.95 22.56
C HIS A 88 10.12 1.86 21.49
N ALA A 89 9.71 0.63 21.79
CA ALA A 89 9.76 -0.49 20.84
C ALA A 89 8.74 -0.36 19.68
N ILE A 90 7.60 0.31 19.91
CA ILE A 90 6.47 0.41 18.98
C ILE A 90 6.56 1.69 18.12
N ILE A 91 7.27 2.72 18.59
CA ILE A 91 7.41 4.00 17.88
C ILE A 91 8.05 3.81 16.49
N ARG A 92 9.12 3.02 16.37
CA ARG A 92 9.83 2.81 15.10
C ARG A 92 8.94 2.16 14.02
N PRO A 93 8.28 1.02 14.27
CA PRO A 93 7.37 0.45 13.29
C PRO A 93 6.15 1.36 13.04
N ALA A 94 5.64 2.07 14.06
CA ALA A 94 4.54 3.02 13.89
C ALA A 94 4.89 4.19 12.95
N LEU A 95 6.09 4.76 13.08
CA LEU A 95 6.58 5.82 12.18
C LEU A 95 6.74 5.33 10.74
N LEU A 96 7.30 4.13 10.56
CA LEU A 96 7.44 3.53 9.24
C LEU A 96 6.07 3.24 8.62
N THR A 97 5.12 2.78 9.42
CA THR A 97 3.73 2.56 9.02
C THR A 97 3.07 3.88 8.61
N ALA A 98 3.31 4.96 9.37
CA ALA A 98 2.78 6.29 9.06
C ALA A 98 3.33 6.84 7.73
N MET A 99 4.64 6.70 7.52
CA MET A 99 5.32 7.14 6.31
C MET A 99 4.83 6.37 5.06
N LEU A 100 4.68 5.05 5.17
CA LEU A 100 4.15 4.22 4.10
C LEU A 100 2.68 4.57 3.79
N GLY A 101 1.84 4.71 4.82
CA GLY A 101 0.44 5.10 4.66
C GLY A 101 0.29 6.41 3.90
N TYR A 102 1.06 7.44 4.28
CA TYR A 102 1.01 8.75 3.62
C TYR A 102 1.49 8.70 2.16
N THR A 103 2.52 7.90 1.89
CA THR A 103 3.05 7.70 0.53
C THR A 103 2.02 7.02 -0.37
N PHE A 104 1.35 5.97 0.13
CA PHE A 104 0.32 5.27 -0.64
C PHE A 104 -0.91 6.13 -0.90
N VAL A 105 -1.35 6.95 0.07
CA VAL A 105 -2.44 7.91 -0.13
C VAL A 105 -2.09 8.93 -1.21
N ALA A 106 -0.88 9.50 -1.18
CA ALA A 106 -0.46 10.47 -2.19
C ALA A 106 -0.45 9.88 -3.61
N ILE A 107 0.02 8.64 -3.77
CA ILE A 107 -0.01 7.92 -5.05
C ILE A 107 -1.45 7.62 -5.47
N GLY A 108 -2.30 7.17 -4.55
CA GLY A 108 -3.72 6.89 -4.80
C GLY A 108 -4.46 8.14 -5.31
N VAL A 109 -4.29 9.27 -4.63
CA VAL A 109 -4.89 10.55 -5.04
C VAL A 109 -4.36 11.02 -6.41
N PHE A 110 -3.07 10.82 -6.69
CA PHE A 110 -2.51 11.14 -8.00
C PHE A 110 -3.14 10.31 -9.13
N VAL A 111 -3.36 9.02 -8.89
CA VAL A 111 -4.08 8.13 -9.81
C VAL A 111 -5.57 8.51 -9.89
N ASP A 112 -6.15 9.02 -8.82
CA ASP A 112 -7.56 9.37 -8.78
C ASP A 112 -7.92 10.62 -9.58
N ILE A 113 -6.97 11.55 -9.72
CA ILE A 113 -7.12 12.81 -10.47
C ILE A 113 -6.79 12.64 -11.97
N GLY A 114 -6.05 11.58 -12.33
CA GLY A 114 -5.60 11.27 -13.69
C GLY A 114 -6.59 10.53 -14.57
#